data_AF-A0A7Y9FQL8-F1
#
_entry.id   AF-A0A7Y9FQL8-F1
#
_cell.length_a   1.000
_cell.length_b   1.000
_cell.length_c   1.000
_cell.angle_alpha   90.00
_cell.angle_beta   90.00
_cell.angle_gamma   90.00
#
_symmetry.space_group_name_H-M   'P 1'
#
loop_
_entity.id
_entity.type
_entity.pdbx_description
1 polymer ?
#
loop_
_entity_poly.entity_id
_entity_poly.type
_entity_poly.pdbx_seq_one_letter_code
_entity_poly.pdbx_strand_id
1 'polypeptide(L)'
;MTTDVKKPRRQRADSKEAAVKDMFNGERVITPPDDTFLQPGELVIFNEIIAELPKGEWTDHMIRIAADLARMMTDLRAEGDAIRREGSVVTGAAGGPIRNPRCAQFASLEASIARTRRSLAIHSRAKGGMDTQAIARRRELQRGHEAFPLDDDDEGLLARPPADFDFNGVH
;
A
#
# COMPACT_ATOMS: atom_id res chain seq x y z
N MET A 1 26.75 31.26 46.70
CA MET A 1 25.54 30.44 46.48
C MET A 1 25.58 29.94 45.05
N THR A 2 26.00 28.69 44.89
CA THR A 2 26.17 27.96 43.63
C THR A 2 24.89 27.21 43.32
N THR A 3 24.33 27.38 42.11
CA THR A 3 23.31 26.48 41.58
C THR A 3 23.71 26.02 40.19
N ASP A 4 24.28 24.82 40.18
CA ASP A 4 24.51 23.95 39.03
C ASP A 4 23.14 23.50 38.47
N VAL A 5 22.83 23.86 37.22
CA VAL A 5 21.61 23.39 36.54
C VAL A 5 22.01 22.42 35.43
N LYS A 6 21.75 21.17 35.74
CA LYS A 6 22.01 19.93 35.00
C LYS A 6 21.54 20.00 33.55
N LYS A 7 22.48 19.84 32.61
CA LYS A 7 22.24 19.72 31.16
C LYS A 7 21.28 18.54 30.86
N PRO A 8 20.14 18.73 30.18
CA PRO A 8 19.24 17.61 29.88
C PRO A 8 19.94 16.62 28.93
N ARG A 9 19.92 15.34 29.33
CA ARG A 9 20.57 14.22 28.66
C ARG A 9 19.96 14.00 27.27
N ARG A 10 20.82 13.97 26.25
CA ARG A 10 20.51 13.55 24.87
C ARG A 10 19.71 12.23 24.88
N GLN A 11 18.43 12.29 24.49
CA GLN A 11 17.61 11.10 24.29
C GLN A 11 18.19 10.28 23.15
N ARG A 12 18.32 8.97 23.37
CA ARG A 12 18.70 8.01 22.34
C ARG A 12 17.49 7.83 21.42
N ALA A 13 17.68 8.11 20.13
CA ALA A 13 16.68 7.98 19.09
C ALA A 13 16.49 6.51 18.69
N ASP A 14 15.94 5.72 19.60
CA ASP A 14 15.40 4.40 19.29
C ASP A 14 13.98 4.33 19.85
N SER A 15 13.03 4.02 18.97
CA SER A 15 11.63 3.69 19.26
C SER A 15 10.64 4.86 19.39
N LYS A 16 9.66 4.85 18.48
CA LYS A 16 8.29 5.45 18.53
C LYS A 16 8.09 6.90 18.13
N GLU A 17 9.09 7.77 18.18
CA GLU A 17 8.89 9.19 17.82
C GLU A 17 8.99 9.47 16.32
N ALA A 18 9.65 8.59 15.55
CA ALA A 18 9.64 8.67 14.09
C ALA A 18 8.25 8.37 13.49
N ALA A 19 7.40 7.62 14.21
CA ALA A 19 6.07 7.25 13.74
C ALA A 19 5.01 8.36 13.88
N VAL A 20 5.30 9.45 14.60
CA VAL A 20 4.31 10.51 14.90
C VAL A 20 4.63 11.83 14.17
N LYS A 21 5.78 11.93 13.48
CA LYS A 21 6.17 13.13 12.73
C LYS A 21 5.84 13.10 11.24
N ASP A 22 5.50 11.94 10.69
CA ASP A 22 5.06 11.77 9.30
C ASP A 22 3.56 12.13 9.10
N MET A 23 2.93 12.71 10.13
CA MET A 23 1.51 13.05 10.18
C MET A 23 1.15 14.39 9.52
N PHE A 24 2.11 15.10 8.91
CA PHE A 24 1.90 16.49 8.50
C PHE A 24 1.80 16.80 7.00
N ASN A 25 1.97 15.85 6.06
CA ASN A 25 1.72 16.10 4.62
C ASN A 25 1.23 14.84 3.88
N GLY A 26 -0.09 14.61 3.84
CA GLY A 26 -0.79 13.95 2.72
C GLY A 26 -0.48 12.49 2.31
N GLU A 27 0.60 11.84 2.74
CA GLU A 27 0.98 10.52 2.24
C GLU A 27 0.97 9.44 3.33
N ARG A 28 -0.13 8.71 3.45
CA ARG A 28 -0.14 7.46 4.21
C ARG A 28 0.73 6.42 3.48
N VAL A 29 1.99 6.26 3.89
CA VAL A 29 2.85 5.18 3.38
C VAL A 29 2.31 3.86 3.92
N ILE A 30 1.82 2.99 3.01
CA ILE A 30 1.34 1.66 3.38
C ILE A 30 2.54 0.73 3.42
N THR A 31 2.87 0.23 4.60
CA THR A 31 3.92 -0.76 4.80
C THR A 31 3.32 -2.16 4.96
N PRO A 32 4.12 -3.23 4.72
CA PRO A 32 3.73 -4.57 5.11
C PRO A 32 3.42 -4.65 6.61
N PRO A 33 2.59 -5.63 7.06
CA PRO A 33 2.33 -5.83 8.48
C PRO A 33 3.61 -6.15 9.25
N ASP A 34 3.72 -5.66 10.49
CA ASP A 34 4.93 -5.79 11.33
C ASP A 34 5.38 -7.24 11.60
N ASP A 35 4.42 -8.18 11.60
CA ASP A 35 4.69 -9.60 11.79
C ASP A 35 5.00 -10.34 10.48
N THR A 36 4.97 -9.64 9.35
CA THR A 36 5.19 -10.20 8.02
C THR A 36 6.54 -9.75 7.47
N PHE A 37 7.53 -10.64 7.56
CA PHE A 37 8.84 -10.40 6.96
C PHE A 37 8.81 -10.69 5.47
N LEU A 38 8.89 -9.65 4.64
CA LEU A 38 9.02 -9.78 3.19
C LEU A 38 10.48 -9.63 2.76
N GLN A 39 10.91 -10.50 1.85
CA GLN A 39 12.21 -10.40 1.19
C GLN A 39 12.26 -9.18 0.26
N PRO A 40 13.45 -8.68 -0.11
CA PRO A 40 13.57 -7.52 -1.00
C PRO A 40 12.80 -7.65 -2.32
N GLY A 41 12.80 -8.83 -2.93
CA GLY A 41 12.03 -9.09 -4.16
C GLY A 41 10.51 -9.11 -3.94
N GLU A 42 10.07 -9.59 -2.78
CA GLU A 42 8.66 -9.62 -2.40
C GLU A 42 8.13 -8.22 -2.10
N LEU A 43 8.95 -7.34 -1.51
CA LEU A 43 8.61 -5.94 -1.25
C LEU A 43 8.29 -5.16 -2.52
N VAL A 44 9.01 -5.43 -3.61
CA VAL A 44 8.74 -4.81 -4.92
C VAL A 44 7.34 -5.19 -5.41
N ILE A 45 7.00 -6.48 -5.38
CA ILE A 45 5.68 -6.98 -5.81
C ILE A 45 4.58 -6.46 -4.87
N PHE A 46 4.86 -6.41 -3.56
CA PHE A 46 3.93 -5.86 -2.59
C PHE A 46 3.58 -4.40 -2.91
N ASN A 47 4.59 -3.56 -3.18
CA ASN A 47 4.36 -2.17 -3.55
C ASN A 47 3.57 -2.03 -4.87
N GLU A 48 3.82 -2.90 -5.86
CA GLU A 48 3.03 -2.97 -7.09
C GLU A 48 1.55 -3.29 -6.80
N ILE A 49 1.29 -4.24 -5.90
CA ILE A 49 -0.08 -4.61 -5.48
C ILE A 49 -0.76 -3.45 -4.74
N ILE A 50 -0.05 -2.80 -3.82
CA ILE A 50 -0.58 -1.65 -3.07
C ILE A 50 -0.97 -0.50 -4.00
N ALA A 51 -0.20 -0.28 -5.07
CA ALA A 51 -0.46 0.74 -6.08
C ALA A 51 -1.73 0.47 -6.93
N GLU A 52 -2.30 -0.75 -6.92
CA GLU A 52 -3.52 -1.07 -7.68
C GLU A 52 -4.78 -0.35 -7.14
N LEU A 53 -4.78 0.08 -5.88
CA LEU A 53 -5.92 0.74 -5.22
C LEU A 53 -5.50 2.04 -4.51
N PRO A 54 -6.38 3.05 -4.41
CA PRO A 54 -6.10 4.27 -3.64
C PRO A 54 -5.75 3.96 -2.19
N LYS A 55 -4.81 4.72 -1.60
CA LYS A 55 -4.31 4.52 -0.22
C LYS A 55 -5.43 4.45 0.84
N GLY A 56 -6.54 5.17 0.65
CA GLY A 56 -7.70 5.17 1.56
C GLY A 56 -8.60 3.92 1.49
N GLU A 57 -8.48 3.10 0.44
CA GLU A 57 -9.27 1.88 0.28
C GLU A 57 -8.69 0.70 1.07
N TRP A 58 -7.40 0.71 1.35
CA TRP A 58 -6.71 -0.36 2.08
C TRP A 58 -7.17 -0.47 3.54
N THR A 59 -7.43 -1.71 3.95
CA THR A 59 -7.63 -2.11 5.34
C THR A 59 -6.46 -2.97 5.80
N ASP A 60 -6.22 -3.05 7.10
CA ASP A 60 -5.11 -3.83 7.65
C ASP A 60 -5.19 -5.31 7.24
N HIS A 61 -6.42 -5.86 7.15
CA HIS A 61 -6.64 -7.21 6.66
C HIS A 61 -6.29 -7.35 5.17
N MET A 62 -6.67 -6.39 4.32
CA MET A 62 -6.30 -6.39 2.90
C MET A 62 -4.79 -6.27 2.70
N ILE A 63 -4.11 -5.46 3.53
CA ILE A 63 -2.66 -5.29 3.50
C ILE A 63 -1.98 -6.63 3.83
N ARG A 64 -2.48 -7.38 4.81
CA ARG A 64 -1.99 -8.73 5.11
C ARG A 64 -2.18 -9.70 3.94
N ILE A 65 -3.37 -9.70 3.33
CA ILE A 65 -3.64 -10.54 2.15
C ILE A 65 -2.73 -10.14 0.97
N ALA A 66 -2.45 -8.85 0.80
CA ALA A 66 -1.53 -8.37 -0.24
C ALA A 66 -0.09 -8.84 0.00
N ALA A 67 0.37 -8.87 1.24
CA ALA A 67 1.68 -9.41 1.60
C ALA A 67 1.78 -10.92 1.28
N ASP A 68 0.76 -11.70 1.64
CA ASP A 68 0.69 -13.12 1.28
C ASP A 68 0.67 -13.34 -0.24
N LEU A 69 -0.05 -12.49 -0.97
CA LEU A 69 -0.10 -12.50 -2.43
C LEU A 69 1.28 -12.24 -3.04
N ALA A 70 2.02 -11.25 -2.54
CA ALA A 70 3.35 -10.92 -3.02
C ALA A 70 4.33 -12.09 -2.85
N ARG A 71 4.27 -12.78 -1.71
CA ARG A 71 5.07 -14.00 -1.46
C ARG A 71 4.70 -15.11 -2.44
N MET A 72 3.42 -15.44 -2.58
CA MET A 72 2.97 -16.47 -3.53
C MET A 72 3.41 -16.17 -4.97
N MET A 73 3.35 -14.91 -5.40
CA MET A 73 3.81 -14.50 -6.73
C MET A 73 5.33 -14.66 -6.91
N THR A 74 6.11 -14.46 -5.85
CA THR A 74 7.56 -14.71 -5.85
C THR A 74 7.85 -16.20 -5.92
N ASP A 75 7.15 -17.02 -5.12
CA ASP A 75 7.27 -18.48 -5.14
C ASP A 75 6.92 -19.06 -6.51
N LEU A 76 5.86 -18.56 -7.15
CA LEU A 76 5.46 -18.98 -8.48
C LEU A 76 6.56 -18.73 -9.52
N ARG A 77 7.23 -17.57 -9.46
CA ARG A 77 8.36 -17.25 -10.34
C ARG A 77 9.53 -18.19 -10.10
N ALA A 78 9.87 -18.46 -8.84
CA ALA A 78 10.93 -19.39 -8.49
C ALA A 78 10.66 -20.83 -8.99
N GLU A 79 9.43 -21.32 -8.84
CA GLU A 79 9.02 -22.63 -9.38
C GLU A 79 9.06 -22.66 -10.91
N GLY A 80 8.59 -21.60 -11.58
CA GLY A 80 8.68 -21.47 -13.03
C GLY A 80 10.13 -21.51 -13.54
N ASP A 81 11.04 -20.83 -12.85
CA ASP A 81 12.47 -20.83 -13.16
C ASP A 81 13.10 -22.22 -12.95
N ALA A 82 12.71 -22.91 -11.88
CA ALA A 82 13.14 -24.28 -11.63
C ALA A 82 12.64 -25.23 -12.72
N ILE A 83 11.36 -25.17 -13.09
CA ILE A 83 10.78 -26.00 -14.17
C ILE A 83 11.47 -25.72 -15.51
N ARG A 84 11.83 -24.46 -15.82
CA ARG A 84 12.57 -24.14 -17.06
C ARG A 84 13.96 -24.76 -17.10
N ARG A 85 14.63 -24.90 -15.95
CA ARG A 85 15.96 -25.54 -15.85
C ARG A 85 15.87 -27.06 -15.85
N GLU A 86 14.90 -27.62 -15.13
CA GLU A 86 14.75 -29.07 -14.92
C GLU A 86 13.96 -29.76 -16.05
N GLY A 87 13.07 -29.04 -16.72
CA GLY A 87 12.08 -29.57 -17.65
C GLY A 87 10.78 -30.02 -16.95
N SER A 88 9.74 -30.25 -17.76
CA SER A 88 8.42 -30.71 -17.30
C SER A 88 8.38 -32.21 -16.97
N VAL A 89 9.41 -32.95 -17.38
CA VAL A 89 9.60 -34.38 -17.15
C VAL A 89 10.98 -34.60 -16.55
N VAL A 90 11.06 -35.38 -15.47
CA VAL A 90 12.28 -35.72 -14.75
C VAL A 90 12.40 -37.23 -14.61
N THR A 91 13.59 -37.73 -14.29
CA THR A 91 13.80 -39.16 -14.03
C THR A 91 13.32 -39.51 -12.62
N GLY A 92 12.39 -40.46 -12.52
CA GLY A 92 11.88 -40.96 -11.25
C GLY A 92 12.83 -41.96 -10.58
N ALA A 93 12.54 -42.31 -9.33
CA ALA A 93 13.36 -43.25 -8.55
C ALA A 93 13.51 -44.65 -9.20
N ALA A 94 12.53 -45.06 -10.01
CA ALA A 94 12.58 -46.30 -10.78
C ALA A 94 13.28 -46.17 -12.15
N GLY A 95 13.89 -45.02 -12.45
CA GLY A 95 14.61 -44.76 -13.71
C GLY A 95 13.73 -44.35 -14.91
N GLY A 96 12.40 -44.44 -14.79
CA GLY A 96 11.46 -44.01 -15.84
C GLY A 96 11.15 -42.51 -15.83
N PRO A 97 10.65 -41.93 -16.94
CA PRO A 97 10.22 -40.54 -16.99
C PRO A 97 8.97 -40.33 -16.14
N ILE A 98 9.00 -39.35 -15.24
CA ILE A 98 7.85 -38.92 -14.44
C ILE A 98 7.62 -37.41 -14.64
N ARG A 99 6.39 -36.96 -14.45
CA ARG A 99 6.07 -35.52 -14.46
C ARG A 99 6.81 -34.85 -13.30
N ASN A 100 7.45 -33.72 -13.56
CA ASN A 100 8.12 -32.94 -12.51
C ASN A 100 7.10 -32.55 -11.42
N PRO A 101 7.33 -32.90 -10.13
CA PRO A 101 6.41 -32.54 -9.04
C PRO A 101 6.20 -31.03 -8.90
N ARG A 102 7.20 -30.22 -9.29
CA ARG A 102 7.09 -28.75 -9.32
C ARG A 102 5.96 -28.25 -10.21
N CYS A 103 5.67 -28.96 -11.31
CA CYS A 103 4.57 -28.59 -12.19
C CYS A 103 3.19 -28.73 -11.51
N ALA A 104 3.07 -29.51 -10.41
CA ALA A 104 1.84 -29.56 -9.62
C ALA A 104 1.78 -28.39 -8.63
N GLN A 105 2.91 -28.08 -7.98
CA GLN A 105 3.03 -26.92 -7.10
C GLN A 105 2.77 -25.60 -7.84
N PHE A 106 3.33 -25.44 -9.03
CA PHE A 106 3.13 -24.28 -9.90
C PHE A 106 1.64 -24.04 -10.20
N ALA A 107 0.92 -25.07 -10.64
CA ALA A 107 -0.52 -24.97 -10.90
C ALA A 107 -1.33 -24.64 -9.64
N SER A 108 -0.93 -25.16 -8.48
CA SER A 108 -1.56 -24.85 -7.18
C SER A 108 -1.36 -23.37 -6.78
N LEU A 109 -0.15 -22.84 -6.99
CA LEU A 109 0.17 -21.44 -6.75
C LEU A 109 -0.61 -20.53 -7.71
N GLU A 110 -0.70 -20.84 -9.00
CA GLU A 110 -1.50 -20.07 -9.96
C GLU A 110 -2.97 -19.98 -9.53
N ALA A 111 -3.57 -21.10 -9.17
CA ALA A 111 -4.96 -21.14 -8.70
C ALA A 111 -5.16 -20.32 -7.42
N SER A 112 -4.21 -20.40 -6.48
CA SER A 112 -4.24 -19.67 -5.22
C SER A 112 -4.09 -18.16 -5.44
N ILE A 113 -3.15 -17.73 -6.28
CA ILE A 113 -2.95 -16.34 -6.68
C ILE A 113 -4.21 -15.77 -7.33
N ALA A 114 -4.81 -16.48 -8.28
CA ALA A 114 -6.02 -16.04 -8.95
C ALA A 114 -7.20 -15.90 -7.98
N ARG A 115 -7.32 -16.80 -7.00
CA ARG A 115 -8.34 -16.74 -5.94
C ARG A 115 -8.11 -15.54 -5.02
N THR A 116 -6.88 -15.32 -4.59
CA THR A 116 -6.51 -14.22 -3.67
C THR A 116 -6.70 -12.86 -4.31
N ARG A 117 -6.32 -12.69 -5.59
CA ARG A 117 -6.60 -11.45 -6.36
C ARG A 117 -8.10 -11.17 -6.48
N ARG A 118 -8.90 -12.20 -6.76
CA ARG A 118 -10.37 -12.06 -6.78
C ARG A 118 -10.92 -11.65 -5.41
N SER A 119 -10.42 -12.24 -4.33
CA SER A 119 -10.79 -11.86 -2.97
C SER A 119 -10.50 -10.38 -2.69
N LEU A 120 -9.29 -9.90 -2.99
CA LEU A 120 -8.93 -8.48 -2.83
C LEU A 120 -9.86 -7.55 -3.61
N ALA A 121 -10.16 -7.90 -4.86
CA ALA A 121 -11.05 -7.11 -5.72
C ALA A 121 -12.53 -7.15 -5.27
N ILE A 122 -12.95 -8.15 -4.51
CA ILE A 122 -14.30 -8.21 -3.92
C ILE A 122 -14.36 -7.30 -2.69
N HIS A 123 -13.36 -7.36 -1.81
CA HIS A 123 -13.29 -6.54 -0.61
C HIS A 123 -13.22 -5.03 -0.95
N SER A 124 -12.52 -4.65 -2.02
CA SER A 124 -12.50 -3.26 -2.49
C SER A 124 -13.87 -2.77 -2.98
N ARG A 125 -14.64 -3.62 -3.67
CA ARG A 125 -16.01 -3.28 -4.12
C ARG A 125 -17.01 -3.21 -2.97
N ALA A 126 -16.93 -4.14 -2.01
CA ALA A 126 -17.86 -4.20 -0.88
C ALA A 126 -17.75 -2.98 0.05
N LYS A 127 -16.53 -2.48 0.30
CA LYS A 127 -16.29 -1.23 1.05
C LYS A 127 -16.88 0.00 0.33
N GLY A 128 -17.06 -0.10 -0.98
CA GLY A 128 -17.56 0.98 -1.83
C GLY A 128 -19.06 1.23 -1.77
N GLY A 129 -19.88 0.31 -1.21
CA GLY A 129 -21.35 0.27 -0.99
C GLY A 129 -22.30 1.35 -1.56
N MET A 130 -21.93 2.00 -2.64
CA MET A 130 -22.44 3.23 -3.19
C MET A 130 -22.21 3.10 -4.70
N ASP A 131 -23.14 3.65 -5.48
CA ASP A 131 -23.27 3.43 -6.91
C ASP A 131 -21.91 3.42 -7.65
N THR A 132 -21.73 2.54 -8.64
CA THR A 132 -20.40 2.33 -9.28
C THR A 132 -19.84 3.64 -9.88
N GLN A 133 -20.75 4.54 -10.27
CA GLN A 133 -20.42 5.90 -10.71
C GLN A 133 -19.93 6.83 -9.58
N ALA A 134 -20.47 6.71 -8.36
CA ALA A 134 -20.04 7.49 -7.21
C ALA A 134 -18.62 7.10 -6.75
N ILE A 135 -18.28 5.81 -6.82
CA ILE A 135 -16.93 5.32 -6.56
C ILE A 135 -15.95 5.80 -7.64
N ALA A 136 -16.34 5.73 -8.92
CA ALA A 136 -15.51 6.24 -10.01
C ALA A 136 -15.22 7.74 -9.85
N ARG A 137 -16.24 8.54 -9.55
CA ARG A 137 -16.12 9.99 -9.28
C ARG A 137 -15.25 10.27 -8.06
N ARG A 138 -15.37 9.48 -6.98
CA ARG A 138 -14.52 9.62 -5.79
C ARG A 138 -13.07 9.25 -6.06
N ARG A 139 -12.82 8.21 -6.85
CA ARG A 139 -11.46 7.79 -7.27
C ARG A 139 -10.81 8.83 -8.18
N GLU A 140 -11.57 9.44 -9.08
CA GLU A 140 -11.10 10.52 -9.94
C GLU A 140 -10.75 11.77 -9.12
N LEU A 141 -11.60 12.15 -8.17
CA LEU A 141 -11.32 13.22 -7.21
C LEU A 141 -10.07 12.91 -6.37
N GLN A 142 -9.96 11.72 -5.79
CA GLN A 142 -8.82 11.34 -4.95
C GLN A 142 -7.50 11.26 -5.72
N ARG A 143 -7.50 10.79 -6.97
CA ARG A 143 -6.30 10.82 -7.82
C ARG A 143 -5.88 12.24 -8.20
N GLY A 144 -6.83 13.16 -8.38
CA GLY A 144 -6.55 14.57 -8.62
C GLY A 144 -5.88 15.27 -7.44
N HIS A 145 -6.18 14.84 -6.21
CA HIS A 145 -5.59 15.40 -4.98
C HIS A 145 -4.21 14.83 -4.64
N GLU A 146 -3.82 13.66 -5.15
CA GLU A 146 -2.45 13.12 -4.97
C GLU A 146 -1.41 13.75 -5.92
N ALA A 147 -1.84 14.51 -6.95
CA ALA A 147 -0.96 15.03 -8.00
C ALA A 147 -0.38 16.43 -7.73
N PHE A 148 -0.77 17.10 -6.65
CA PHE A 148 -0.26 18.44 -6.32
C PHE A 148 0.10 18.50 -4.83
N PRO A 149 1.39 18.57 -4.47
CA PRO A 149 1.78 19.19 -3.21
C PRO A 149 1.19 20.61 -3.26
N LEU A 150 0.26 20.91 -2.36
CA LEU A 150 -0.09 22.30 -2.10
C LEU A 150 1.19 22.91 -1.53
N ASP A 151 1.87 23.73 -2.33
CA ASP A 151 2.87 24.63 -1.80
C ASP A 151 2.15 25.48 -0.74
N ASP A 152 2.58 25.31 0.51
CA ASP A 152 2.21 26.13 1.66
C ASP A 152 2.77 27.54 1.43
N ASP A 153 2.15 28.32 0.55
CA ASP A 153 2.42 29.75 0.33
C ASP A 153 1.13 30.45 -0.15
N ASP A 154 0.03 30.35 0.61
CA ASP A 154 -1.19 31.14 0.37
C ASP A 154 -1.73 31.74 1.68
N GLU A 155 -0.88 32.50 2.38
CA GLU A 155 -1.36 33.58 3.25
C GLU A 155 -2.01 34.68 2.38
N GLY A 156 -3.23 34.43 1.88
CA GLY A 156 -3.89 35.37 0.97
C GLY A 156 -5.36 35.14 0.63
N LEU A 157 -5.98 34.02 1.03
CA LEU A 157 -7.37 33.70 0.63
C LEU A 157 -8.33 33.56 1.82
N LEU A 158 -8.30 34.55 2.73
CA LEU A 158 -9.53 34.99 3.37
C LEU A 158 -10.08 36.11 2.50
N ALA A 159 -11.19 35.83 1.80
CA ALA A 159 -11.88 36.79 0.96
C ALA A 159 -12.04 38.13 1.68
N ARG A 160 -11.33 39.17 1.20
CA ARG A 160 -11.60 40.56 1.57
C ARG A 160 -12.98 40.89 1.00
N PRO A 161 -13.97 41.24 1.83
CA PRO A 161 -15.29 41.59 1.33
C PRO A 161 -15.18 42.78 0.37
N PRO A 162 -15.99 42.83 -0.70
CA PRO A 162 -15.99 43.94 -1.66
C PRO A 162 -16.29 45.26 -0.94
N ALA A 163 -15.52 46.28 -1.28
CA ALA A 163 -15.47 47.57 -0.60
C ALA A 163 -16.60 48.50 -1.08
N ASP A 164 -17.86 48.11 -0.87
CA ASP A 164 -18.99 48.86 -1.46
C ASP A 164 -20.30 48.77 -0.65
N PHE A 165 -20.30 48.31 0.60
CA PHE A 165 -21.51 48.36 1.44
C PHE A 165 -21.51 49.60 2.33
N ASP A 166 -22.03 50.68 1.75
CA ASP A 166 -22.27 51.97 2.40
C ASP A 166 -23.40 51.80 3.44
N PHE A 167 -23.04 51.72 4.72
CA PHE A 167 -23.97 51.78 5.85
C PHE A 167 -24.09 53.24 6.30
N ASN A 168 -24.75 54.09 5.52
CA ASN A 168 -25.19 55.39 6.03
C ASN A 168 -26.38 55.99 5.26
N GLY A 169 -27.56 55.93 5.89
CA GLY A 169 -28.62 56.94 5.84
C GLY A 169 -29.30 57.31 4.51
N VAL A 170 -30.62 57.24 4.46
CA VAL A 170 -31.53 58.39 4.72
C VAL A 170 -32.94 58.13 4.14
N HIS A 171 -33.95 58.38 4.99
CA HIS A 171 -35.40 58.59 4.77
C HIS A 171 -36.31 57.45 4.31
#